data_AF-A0A351EW58-F1
#
_entry.id   AF-A0A351EW58-F1
#
_cell.length_a   1.000
_cell.length_b   1.000
_cell.length_c   1.000
_cell.angle_alpha   90.00
_cell.angle_beta   90.00
_cell.angle_gamma   90.00
#
_symmetry.space_group_name_H-M   'P 1'
#
loop_
_entity.id
_entity.type
_entity.pdbx_description
1 polymer ?
#
loop_
_entity_poly.entity_id
_entity_poly.type
_entity_poly.pdbx_seq_one_letter_code
_entity_poly.pdbx_strand_id
1 'polypeptide(L)'
;MVHFRTNDITEVTSEIQEIAERANGREWITISPWVDPEHLPEISLLRRIFSGRGSKVPEVTWVPAVGNEPAQFGLLHARGANAHGILADSDAVIPPTWIKVSDHSKRGLLFGVHPDTTPGQVVDFAVAASEVLADVPTDDRWVAQVSTVAR
;
A
#
# COMPACT_ATOMS: atom_id res chain seq x y z
N MET A 1 -5.11 14.42 -2.68
CA MET A 1 -5.81 13.13 -2.53
C MET A 1 -6.40 12.80 -3.87
N VAL A 2 -6.04 11.65 -4.41
CA VAL A 2 -6.43 11.17 -5.74
C VAL A 2 -7.46 10.06 -5.54
N HIS A 3 -8.57 10.15 -6.25
CA HIS A 3 -9.53 9.04 -6.37
C HIS A 3 -9.31 8.39 -7.72
N PHE A 4 -9.20 7.07 -7.76
CA PHE A 4 -8.94 6.36 -9.00
C PHE A 4 -9.73 5.08 -9.08
N ARG A 5 -9.87 4.57 -10.31
CA ARG A 5 -10.48 3.28 -10.60
C ARG A 5 -9.41 2.30 -11.03
N THR A 6 -9.61 1.00 -10.84
CA THR A 6 -8.62 -0.01 -11.25
C THR A 6 -8.34 0.00 -12.76
N ASN A 7 -9.26 0.52 -13.58
CA ASN A 7 -9.09 0.68 -15.02
C ASN A 7 -8.50 2.04 -15.45
N ASP A 8 -8.28 2.97 -14.52
CA ASP A 8 -7.62 4.26 -14.76
C ASP A 8 -6.79 4.67 -13.55
N ILE A 9 -5.50 4.31 -13.60
CA ILE A 9 -4.51 4.59 -12.56
C ILE A 9 -3.60 5.77 -12.91
N THR A 10 -3.92 6.52 -13.98
CA THR A 10 -3.01 7.50 -14.57
C THR A 10 -2.56 8.55 -13.54
N GLU A 11 -3.50 9.18 -12.85
CA GLU A 11 -3.21 10.25 -11.89
C GLU A 11 -2.37 9.76 -10.70
N VAL A 12 -2.68 8.59 -10.13
CA VAL A 12 -1.90 8.04 -9.01
C VAL A 12 -0.48 7.62 -9.43
N THR A 13 -0.32 7.12 -10.67
CA THR A 13 1.03 6.82 -11.20
C THR A 13 1.85 8.08 -11.43
N SER A 14 1.22 9.18 -11.88
CA SER A 14 1.89 10.49 -12.00
C SER A 14 2.35 11.02 -10.64
N GLU A 15 1.53 10.91 -9.59
CA GLU A 15 1.94 11.30 -8.23
C GLU A 15 3.15 10.51 -7.71
N ILE A 16 3.16 9.18 -7.90
CA ILE A 16 4.31 8.35 -7.53
C ILE A 16 5.57 8.77 -8.31
N GLN A 17 5.44 9.00 -9.61
CA GLN A 17 6.54 9.44 -10.47
C GLN A 17 7.12 10.77 -9.97
N GLU A 18 6.26 11.75 -9.70
CA GLU A 18 6.66 13.06 -9.22
C GLU A 18 7.36 13.01 -7.85
N ILE A 19 6.85 12.20 -6.92
CA ILE A 19 7.48 11.99 -5.61
C ILE A 19 8.85 11.32 -5.79
N ALA A 20 8.96 10.31 -6.68
CA ALA A 20 10.21 9.64 -7.00
C ALA A 20 11.25 10.61 -7.57
N GLU A 21 10.86 11.49 -8.49
CA GLU A 21 11.73 12.50 -9.10
C GLU A 21 12.22 13.54 -8.10
N ARG A 22 11.36 13.95 -7.17
CA ARG A 22 11.76 14.89 -6.10
C ARG A 22 12.75 14.26 -5.12
N ALA A 23 12.63 12.96 -4.85
CA ALA A 23 13.52 12.15 -4.01
C ALA A 23 13.97 12.84 -2.69
N ASN A 24 13.08 13.64 -2.09
CA ASN A 24 13.45 14.56 -1.02
C ASN A 24 13.38 13.93 0.38
N GLY A 25 12.95 12.66 0.47
CA GLY A 25 12.78 11.91 1.72
C GLY A 25 11.71 12.46 2.66
N ARG A 26 10.79 13.28 2.15
CA ARG A 26 9.75 13.96 2.94
C ARG A 26 8.34 13.68 2.47
N GLU A 27 8.18 13.01 1.34
CA GLU A 27 6.90 12.70 0.74
C GLU A 27 6.77 11.19 0.56
N TRP A 28 5.55 10.70 0.75
CA TRP A 28 5.17 9.32 0.47
C TRP A 28 3.71 9.28 0.06
N ILE A 29 3.29 8.16 -0.52
CA ILE A 29 1.89 7.94 -0.90
C ILE A 29 1.32 6.77 -0.11
N THR A 30 0.08 6.95 0.34
CA THR A 30 -0.73 5.90 0.95
C THR A 30 -1.87 5.55 0.01
N ILE A 31 -2.02 4.27 -0.34
CA ILE A 31 -3.06 3.75 -1.25
C ILE A 31 -3.95 2.80 -0.46
N SER A 32 -5.27 2.93 -0.60
CA SER A 32 -6.22 2.03 0.07
C SER A 32 -7.53 1.90 -0.70
N PRO A 33 -8.27 0.80 -0.52
CA PRO A 33 -9.62 0.67 -1.06
C PRO A 33 -10.52 1.80 -0.54
N TRP A 34 -11.36 2.35 -1.41
CA TRP A 34 -12.45 3.21 -0.99
C TRP A 34 -13.61 2.33 -0.52
N VAL A 35 -13.87 2.33 0.77
CA VAL A 35 -14.93 1.52 1.37
C VAL A 35 -16.06 2.44 1.83
N ASP A 36 -17.29 2.12 1.41
CA ASP A 36 -18.46 2.91 1.82
C ASP A 36 -18.60 2.92 3.36
N PRO A 37 -19.02 4.04 3.97
CA PRO A 37 -19.06 4.18 5.43
C PRO A 37 -19.84 3.09 6.17
N GLU A 38 -20.85 2.50 5.53
CA GLU A 38 -21.66 1.39 6.07
C GLU A 38 -20.88 0.07 6.23
N HIS A 39 -19.82 -0.12 5.45
CA HIS A 39 -18.93 -1.29 5.50
C HIS A 39 -17.69 -1.03 6.37
N LEU A 40 -17.44 0.24 6.73
CA LEU A 40 -16.35 0.58 7.64
C LEU A 40 -16.73 0.15 9.07
N PRO A 41 -15.79 -0.46 9.82
CA PRO A 41 -16.03 -0.72 11.24
C PRO A 41 -16.27 0.61 11.97
N GLU A 42 -17.25 0.68 12.89
CA GLU A 42 -17.64 1.88 13.69
C GLU A 42 -16.54 2.44 14.61
N ILE A 43 -15.30 2.03 14.43
CA ILE A 43 -14.19 2.31 15.32
C ILE A 43 -13.42 3.52 14.78
N SER A 44 -13.19 4.52 15.65
CA SER A 44 -12.34 5.69 15.38
C SER A 44 -11.06 5.33 14.60
N LEU A 45 -10.75 6.11 13.56
CA LEU A 45 -9.54 6.01 12.73
C LEU A 45 -8.24 5.81 13.55
N LEU A 46 -8.16 6.42 14.74
CA LEU A 46 -7.01 6.28 15.65
C LEU A 46 -6.90 4.87 16.27
N ARG A 47 -8.02 4.19 16.58
CA ARG A 47 -8.01 2.82 17.11
C ARG A 47 -7.63 1.77 16.06
N ARG A 48 -7.74 2.09 14.76
CA ARG A 48 -7.33 1.23 13.63
C ARG A 48 -5.82 0.93 13.66
N ILE A 49 -5.02 1.90 14.12
CA ILE A 49 -3.55 1.82 14.23
C ILE A 49 -3.11 1.03 15.47
N PHE A 50 -3.89 1.05 16.55
CA PHE A 50 -3.53 0.44 17.85
C PHE A 50 -4.25 -0.87 18.17
N SER A 51 -5.13 -1.36 17.28
CA SER A 51 -5.75 -2.67 17.48
C SER A 51 -4.73 -3.78 17.18
N GLY A 52 -4.64 -4.79 18.06
CA GLY A 52 -3.68 -5.90 17.93
C GLY A 52 -3.87 -6.79 16.70
N ARG A 53 -4.83 -6.47 15.82
CA ARG A 53 -5.21 -7.19 14.61
C ARG A 53 -5.02 -6.39 13.32
N GLY A 54 -4.41 -5.20 13.31
CA GLY A 54 -4.24 -4.41 12.07
C GLY A 54 -5.55 -3.86 11.49
N SER A 55 -5.48 -3.20 10.33
CA SER A 55 -6.65 -2.59 9.67
C SER A 55 -7.41 -3.62 8.83
N LYS A 56 -8.74 -3.68 8.99
CA LYS A 56 -9.63 -4.52 8.14
C LYS A 56 -9.64 -4.10 6.67
N VAL A 57 -9.40 -2.81 6.45
CA VAL A 57 -9.16 -2.21 5.13
C VAL A 57 -7.64 -2.12 4.98
N PRO A 58 -7.01 -2.91 4.10
CA PRO A 58 -5.56 -2.84 3.95
C PRO A 58 -5.11 -1.47 3.47
N GLU A 59 -3.92 -1.09 3.90
CA GLU A 59 -3.33 0.21 3.57
C GLU A 59 -1.91 -0.02 3.08
N VAL A 60 -1.64 0.42 1.86
CA VAL A 60 -0.32 0.38 1.25
C VAL A 60 0.34 1.73 1.48
N THR A 61 1.59 1.73 1.93
CA THR A 61 2.45 2.90 1.98
C THR A 61 3.64 2.68 1.07
N TRP A 62 3.81 3.53 0.07
CA TRP A 62 5.01 3.55 -0.75
C TRP A 62 5.84 4.78 -0.43
N VAL A 63 7.12 4.55 -0.14
CA VAL A 63 8.11 5.58 0.18
C VAL A 63 9.19 5.57 -0.93
N PRO A 64 9.55 6.73 -1.51
CA PRO A 64 10.58 6.79 -2.54
C PRO A 64 11.95 6.38 -2.00
N ALA A 65 12.85 6.01 -2.91
CA ALA A 65 14.25 5.78 -2.58
C ALA A 65 14.90 7.09 -2.09
N VAL A 66 15.80 6.97 -1.11
CA VAL A 66 16.54 8.12 -0.55
C VAL A 66 18.00 7.73 -0.34
N GLY A 67 18.90 8.41 -1.05
CA GLY A 67 20.33 8.09 -0.98
C GLY A 67 20.61 6.65 -1.44
N ASN A 68 21.16 5.84 -0.54
CA ASN A 68 21.45 4.42 -0.80
C ASN A 68 20.32 3.48 -0.34
N GLU A 69 19.24 4.00 0.24
CA GLU A 69 18.11 3.19 0.67
C GLU A 69 17.15 3.00 -0.51
N PRO A 70 16.77 1.76 -0.85
CA PRO A 70 15.79 1.52 -1.91
C PRO A 70 14.43 2.05 -1.49
N ALA A 71 13.56 2.28 -2.48
CA ALA A 71 12.16 2.56 -2.23
C ALA A 71 11.53 1.42 -1.41
N GLN A 72 10.55 1.75 -0.58
CA GLN A 72 9.89 0.79 0.30
C GLN A 72 8.41 0.69 -0.01
N PHE A 73 7.88 -0.52 0.07
CA PHE A 73 6.46 -0.81 -0.04
C PHE A 73 6.01 -1.53 1.23
N GLY A 74 5.23 -0.85 2.06
CA GLY A 74 4.57 -1.42 3.23
C GLY A 74 3.10 -1.73 2.95
N LEU A 75 2.60 -2.85 3.44
CA LEU A 75 1.21 -3.26 3.36
C LEU A 75 0.71 -3.63 4.75
N LEU A 76 -0.06 -2.74 5.36
CA LEU A 76 -0.72 -2.97 6.63
C LEU A 76 -2.06 -3.70 6.39
N HIS A 77 -2.29 -4.80 7.08
CA HIS A 77 -3.49 -5.65 6.91
C HIS A 77 -3.88 -6.36 8.21
N ALA A 78 -5.04 -7.02 8.22
CA ALA A 78 -5.57 -7.72 9.40
C ALA A 78 -5.42 -9.25 9.41
N ARG A 79 -4.91 -9.84 8.32
CA ARG A 79 -4.76 -11.30 8.15
C ARG A 79 -3.84 -12.03 9.14
N GLY A 80 -3.12 -11.32 10.01
CA GLY A 80 -2.20 -11.94 10.97
C GLY A 80 -0.85 -12.29 10.36
N ALA A 81 -0.23 -13.39 10.78
CA ALA A 81 1.09 -13.81 10.28
C ALA A 81 1.00 -14.47 8.88
N ASN A 82 2.13 -14.57 8.18
CA ASN A 82 2.26 -15.25 6.89
C ASN A 82 1.48 -14.58 5.74
N ALA A 83 1.40 -13.25 5.73
CA ALA A 83 0.76 -12.52 4.66
C ALA A 83 1.46 -12.75 3.31
N HIS A 84 2.78 -12.85 3.32
CA HIS A 84 3.55 -13.15 2.12
C HIS A 84 3.18 -14.50 1.51
N GLY A 85 2.98 -15.53 2.33
CA GLY A 85 2.55 -16.85 1.86
C GLY A 85 1.17 -16.79 1.20
N ILE A 86 0.22 -16.10 1.85
CA ILE A 86 -1.13 -15.89 1.28
C ILE A 86 -1.06 -15.21 -0.09
N LEU A 87 -0.23 -14.18 -0.24
CA LEU A 87 -0.05 -13.50 -1.53
C LEU A 87 0.59 -14.41 -2.58
N ALA A 88 1.61 -15.18 -2.20
CA ALA A 88 2.30 -16.11 -3.10
C ALA A 88 1.41 -17.24 -3.62
N ASP A 89 0.40 -17.65 -2.83
CA ASP A 89 -0.60 -18.67 -3.21
C ASP A 89 -1.84 -18.08 -3.90
N SER A 90 -1.85 -16.76 -4.15
CA SER A 90 -2.96 -16.03 -4.78
C SER A 90 -2.62 -15.55 -6.19
N ASP A 91 -3.58 -14.91 -6.85
CA ASP A 91 -3.36 -14.28 -8.16
C ASP A 91 -2.60 -12.94 -8.08
N ALA A 92 -2.32 -12.43 -6.87
CA ALA A 92 -1.53 -11.22 -6.67
C ALA A 92 -0.04 -11.48 -6.97
N VAL A 93 0.40 -11.11 -8.16
CA VAL A 93 1.78 -11.29 -8.61
C VAL A 93 2.71 -10.36 -7.85
N ILE A 94 3.44 -10.91 -6.86
CA ILE A 94 4.54 -10.21 -6.20
C ILE A 94 5.65 -9.97 -7.24
N PRO A 95 6.08 -8.71 -7.48
CA PRO A 95 7.17 -8.46 -8.42
C PRO A 95 8.44 -9.25 -8.02
N PRO A 96 9.01 -10.08 -8.92
CA PRO A 96 10.06 -11.04 -8.56
C PRO A 96 11.39 -10.37 -8.17
N THR A 97 11.56 -9.09 -8.52
CA THR A 97 12.74 -8.29 -8.18
C THR A 97 12.63 -7.63 -6.82
N TRP A 98 11.47 -7.69 -6.16
CA TRP A 98 11.26 -7.11 -4.83
C TRP A 98 11.76 -8.05 -3.75
N ILE A 99 12.36 -7.47 -2.72
CA ILE A 99 12.95 -8.23 -1.62
C ILE A 99 12.04 -8.10 -0.41
N LYS A 100 11.53 -9.21 0.11
CA LYS A 100 10.80 -9.21 1.40
C LYS A 100 11.75 -8.80 2.52
N VAL A 101 11.45 -7.69 3.18
CA VAL A 101 12.19 -7.17 4.33
C VAL A 101 11.60 -7.69 5.64
N SER A 102 10.27 -7.70 5.78
CA SER A 102 9.59 -8.18 6.99
C SER A 102 8.16 -8.63 6.66
N ASP A 103 7.65 -9.62 7.39
CA ASP A 103 6.24 -10.05 7.39
C ASP A 103 5.79 -10.16 8.85
N HIS A 104 5.18 -9.10 9.38
CA HIS A 104 4.88 -8.98 10.79
C HIS A 104 3.38 -8.80 11.01
N SER A 105 2.79 -9.68 11.81
CA SER A 105 1.34 -9.75 12.06
C SER A 105 0.67 -8.47 12.57
N LYS A 106 1.44 -7.51 13.10
CA LYS A 106 0.95 -6.19 13.56
C LYS A 106 1.46 -4.99 12.77
N ARG A 107 2.57 -5.14 12.05
CA ARG A 107 3.24 -4.03 11.35
C ARG A 107 3.09 -4.14 9.84
N GLY A 108 2.48 -5.23 9.37
CA GLY A 108 2.29 -5.50 7.97
C GLY A 108 3.47 -6.22 7.32
N LEU A 109 3.33 -6.35 6.01
CA LEU A 109 4.33 -6.88 5.09
C LEU A 109 5.14 -5.70 4.54
N LEU A 110 6.46 -5.85 4.44
CA LEU A 110 7.37 -4.83 3.95
C LEU A 110 8.28 -5.41 2.89
N PHE A 111 8.37 -4.71 1.76
CA PHE A 111 9.29 -5.01 0.67
C PHE A 111 10.24 -3.83 0.41
N GLY A 112 11.48 -4.18 0.06
CA GLY A 112 12.38 -3.31 -0.68
C GLY A 112 12.04 -3.41 -2.16
N VAL A 113 11.81 -2.27 -2.77
CA VAL A 113 11.38 -2.12 -4.17
C VAL A 113 12.61 -1.97 -5.06
N HIS A 114 12.66 -2.73 -6.15
CA HIS A 114 13.75 -2.66 -7.11
C HIS A 114 13.75 -1.28 -7.82
N PRO A 115 14.91 -0.65 -8.10
CA PRO A 115 14.98 0.67 -8.73
C PRO A 115 14.29 0.78 -10.10
N ASP A 116 14.26 -0.31 -10.86
CA ASP A 116 13.59 -0.34 -12.18
C ASP A 116 12.06 -0.52 -12.10
N THR A 117 11.48 -0.58 -10.90
CA THR A 117 10.03 -0.72 -10.71
C THR A 117 9.33 0.54 -11.21
N THR A 118 8.33 0.37 -12.08
CA THR A 118 7.54 1.50 -12.56
C THR A 118 6.46 1.91 -11.54
N PRO A 119 6.00 3.18 -11.57
CA PRO A 119 4.83 3.60 -10.79
C PRO A 119 3.60 2.70 -10.99
N GLY A 120 3.36 2.23 -12.22
CA GLY A 120 2.27 1.31 -12.53
C GLY A 120 2.38 0.00 -11.75
N GLN A 121 3.57 -0.63 -11.71
CA GLN A 121 3.79 -1.85 -10.94
C GLN A 121 3.55 -1.67 -9.43
N VAL A 122 3.87 -0.49 -8.88
CA VAL A 122 3.58 -0.16 -7.48
C VAL A 122 2.06 -0.14 -7.26
N VAL A 123 1.30 0.53 -8.12
CA VAL A 123 -0.16 0.65 -7.98
C VAL A 123 -0.85 -0.68 -8.23
N ASP A 124 -0.48 -1.40 -9.30
CA ASP A 124 -1.05 -2.70 -9.65
C ASP A 124 -0.89 -3.71 -8.50
N PHE A 125 0.32 -3.78 -7.92
CA PHE A 125 0.56 -4.64 -6.77
C PHE A 125 -0.16 -4.14 -5.50
N ALA A 126 -0.26 -2.82 -5.31
CA ALA A 126 -1.03 -2.25 -4.19
C ALA A 126 -2.49 -2.66 -4.22
N VAL A 127 -3.12 -2.61 -5.40
CA VAL A 127 -4.50 -3.03 -5.63
C VAL A 127 -4.63 -4.53 -5.38
N ALA A 128 -3.89 -5.36 -6.14
CA ALA A 128 -4.02 -6.81 -6.09
C ALA A 128 -3.74 -7.38 -4.69
N ALA A 129 -2.69 -6.92 -4.02
CA ALA A 129 -2.34 -7.41 -2.69
C ALA A 129 -3.37 -6.98 -1.63
N SER A 130 -3.91 -5.77 -1.75
CA SER A 130 -4.93 -5.28 -0.82
C SER A 130 -6.27 -5.99 -1.00
N GLU A 131 -6.67 -6.35 -2.23
CA GLU A 131 -7.88 -7.15 -2.48
C GLU A 131 -7.78 -8.54 -1.83
N VAL A 132 -6.63 -9.20 -1.94
CA VAL A 132 -6.40 -10.52 -1.32
C VAL A 132 -6.43 -10.47 0.21
N LEU A 133 -5.86 -9.41 0.80
CA LEU A 133 -5.71 -9.29 2.25
C LEU A 133 -6.84 -8.52 2.93
N ALA A 134 -7.83 -8.03 2.19
CA ALA A 134 -8.98 -7.33 2.76
C ALA A 134 -9.87 -8.28 3.57
N ASP A 135 -10.39 -7.77 4.69
CA ASP A 135 -11.39 -8.45 5.53
C ASP A 135 -12.80 -7.84 5.36
N VAL A 136 -12.96 -6.92 4.39
CA VAL A 136 -14.23 -6.31 4.00
C VAL A 136 -14.34 -6.34 2.47
N PRO A 137 -15.56 -6.29 1.90
CA PRO A 137 -15.73 -6.15 0.47
C PRO A 137 -15.00 -4.90 -0.06
N THR A 138 -14.22 -5.09 -1.11
CA THR A 138 -13.61 -4.02 -1.91
C THR A 138 -14.21 -4.05 -3.30
N ASP A 139 -14.21 -2.90 -3.97
CA ASP A 139 -14.59 -2.80 -5.39
C ASP A 139 -13.49 -2.07 -6.17
N ASP A 140 -13.83 -1.58 -7.36
CA ASP A 140 -12.89 -0.90 -8.25
C ASP A 140 -12.57 0.54 -7.81
N ARG A 141 -13.09 1.05 -6.68
CA ARG A 141 -12.83 2.41 -6.16
C ARG A 141 -11.67 2.42 -5.19
N TRP A 142 -10.73 3.34 -5.44
CA TRP A 142 -9.54 3.49 -4.63
C TRP A 142 -9.24 4.95 -4.32
N VAL A 143 -8.47 5.16 -3.26
CA VAL A 143 -7.97 6.47 -2.88
C VAL A 143 -6.48 6.41 -2.62
N ALA A 144 -5.77 7.41 -3.10
CA ALA A 144 -4.36 7.65 -2.81
C ALA A 144 -4.18 9.01 -2.12
N GLN A 145 -3.42 9.02 -1.04
CA GLN A 145 -3.11 10.21 -0.26
C GLN A 145 -1.61 10.44 -0.23
N VAL A 146 -1.18 11.55 -0.80
CA VAL A 146 0.18 12.07 -0.60
C VAL A 146 0.27 12.67 0.80
N SER A 147 1.30 12.27 1.52
CA SER A 147 1.62 12.77 2.85
C SER A 147 3.00 13.43 2.82
N THR A 148 3.20 14.45 3.66
CA THR A 148 4.47 15.18 3.74
C THR A 148 4.84 15.48 5.19
N VAL A 149 6.14 15.48 5.52
CA VAL A 149 6.62 16.03 6.80
C VAL A 149 6.76 17.55 6.68
N ALA A 150 6.11 18.29 7.58
CA ALA A 150 6.30 19.74 7.69
C ALA A 150 7.76 20.09 8.04
N ARG A 151 8.24 21.24 7.53
CA ARG A 151 9.60 21.73 7.75
C ARG A 151 9.90 22.04 9.21
#